data_AF-A0A7W2U4M7-F1
#
_entry.id   AF-A0A7W2U4M7-F1
#
_cell.length_a   1.000
_cell.length_b   1.000
_cell.length_c   1.000
_cell.angle_alpha   90.00
_cell.angle_beta   90.00
_cell.angle_gamma   90.00
#
_symmetry.space_group_name_H-M   'P 1'
#
loop_
_entity.id
_entity.type
_entity.pdbx_description
1 polymer ?
#
loop_
_entity_poly.entity_id
_entity_poly.type
_entity_poly.pdbx_seq_one_letter_code
_entity_poly.pdbx_strand_id
1 'polypeptide(L)'
;MLNKIARPFTKIVERYLPDPFIFVILLTIITLVSAILFTTATNIEVLQAWGGGFWNLLSFAMQMLLVLITGYMLASTPPISKLLEKLATFASTAPKAIILVTLISLLASWINWGFGLVIGALFAKAIAKHTRVDYRLLVASAYSGFVVWHGGLAGSIPLTIATDGHFSEASIGIISTEHTLFAGFNIAILVGLFIIMPLVNRYMLPSEQESVYIDPALLQETTPKPTTITRPAQHLEQSKLLGMTIGLLGLAYLGYYFFIARGNLNLNSVIAVFLFLAITLHQTPHNVLNSLQQAIPSGAGIVIQFPFYAGIMAVMVDTGLAQQISQGFIAIADADSLPFYSFISAGLVNMFVPSGGGQWAVQAPIVIPAAQELGADISRVAMAVAWGDAWTNLIQPFWALPVLAIAGLKAKDIMGFCVVQLFVTGVFISLVLSFY
;
A
#
# COMPACT_ATOMS: atom_id res chain seq x y z
N MET A 1 0.04 10.24 27.85
CA MET A 1 -1.23 9.47 27.85
C MET A 1 -1.28 8.42 26.73
N LEU A 2 -0.98 8.79 25.47
CA LEU A 2 -0.94 7.88 24.31
C LEU A 2 -0.07 6.64 24.52
N ASN A 3 1.12 6.81 25.10
CA ASN A 3 2.00 5.69 25.44
C ASN A 3 1.37 4.70 26.44
N LYS A 4 0.43 5.10 27.30
CA LYS A 4 -0.24 4.16 28.22
C LYS A 4 -1.30 3.32 27.52
N ILE A 5 -2.03 3.91 26.55
CA ILE A 5 -3.05 3.23 25.74
C ILE A 5 -2.39 2.29 24.72
N ALA A 6 -1.24 2.70 24.16
CA ALA A 6 -0.50 1.94 23.16
C ALA A 6 0.28 0.74 23.72
N ARG A 7 0.78 0.86 24.96
CA ARG A 7 1.68 -0.13 25.58
C ARG A 7 1.16 -1.58 25.55
N PRO A 8 -0.11 -1.86 25.84
CA PRO A 8 -0.68 -3.20 25.71
C PRO A 8 -0.60 -3.72 24.27
N PHE A 9 -1.05 -2.92 23.29
CA PHE A 9 -1.02 -3.28 21.87
C PHE A 9 0.41 -3.50 21.38
N THR A 10 1.36 -2.62 21.71
CA THR A 10 2.77 -2.79 21.35
C THR A 10 3.37 -4.06 21.96
N LYS A 11 3.04 -4.39 23.21
CA LYS A 11 3.54 -5.60 23.86
C LYS A 11 2.97 -6.87 23.22
N ILE A 12 1.70 -6.84 22.81
CA ILE A 12 1.08 -7.97 22.11
C ILE A 12 1.72 -8.14 20.74
N VAL A 13 1.82 -7.06 19.96
CA VAL A 13 2.42 -7.09 18.61
C VAL A 13 3.89 -7.53 18.67
N GLU A 14 4.71 -6.96 19.56
CA GLU A 14 6.14 -7.34 19.67
C GLU A 14 6.34 -8.80 20.11
N ARG A 15 5.43 -9.37 20.90
CA ARG A 15 5.60 -10.71 21.46
C ARG A 15 4.96 -11.81 20.62
N TYR A 16 3.86 -11.51 19.95
CA TYR A 16 3.00 -12.52 19.32
C TYR A 16 2.79 -12.32 17.83
N LEU A 17 3.19 -11.19 17.24
CA LEU A 17 3.02 -11.01 15.81
C LEU A 17 4.12 -11.76 15.04
N PRO A 18 3.79 -12.84 14.32
CA PRO A 18 4.76 -13.54 13.51
C PRO A 18 5.07 -12.77 12.23
N ASP A 19 6.03 -13.30 11.47
CA ASP A 19 6.33 -12.83 10.11
C ASP A 19 5.09 -12.99 9.19
N PRO A 20 4.83 -12.04 8.26
CA PRO A 20 3.78 -12.14 7.23
C PRO A 20 3.68 -13.51 6.55
N PHE A 21 4.82 -14.15 6.28
CA PHE A 21 4.85 -15.47 5.65
C PHE A 21 4.19 -16.56 6.51
N ILE A 22 4.32 -16.47 7.85
CA ILE A 22 3.64 -17.39 8.76
C ILE A 22 2.13 -17.21 8.70
N PHE A 23 1.64 -15.97 8.56
CA PHE A 23 0.21 -15.72 8.44
C PHE A 23 -0.39 -16.38 7.20
N VAL A 24 0.28 -16.28 6.04
CA VAL A 24 -0.25 -16.92 4.83
C VAL A 24 -0.21 -18.45 4.91
N ILE A 25 0.78 -19.03 5.58
CA ILE A 25 0.81 -20.49 5.84
C ILE A 25 -0.38 -20.90 6.73
N LEU A 26 -0.59 -20.20 7.85
CA LEU A 26 -1.70 -20.49 8.75
C LEU A 26 -3.04 -20.31 8.05
N LEU A 27 -3.21 -19.23 7.27
CA LEU A 27 -4.42 -18.99 6.49
C LEU A 27 -4.65 -20.09 5.45
N THR A 28 -3.58 -20.58 4.80
CA THR A 28 -3.66 -21.71 3.88
C THR A 28 -4.21 -22.94 4.61
N ILE A 29 -3.63 -23.30 5.76
CA ILE A 29 -4.06 -24.46 6.55
C ILE A 29 -5.52 -24.31 7.00
N ILE A 30 -5.88 -23.13 7.53
CA ILE A 30 -7.25 -22.84 7.97
C ILE A 30 -8.23 -22.96 6.81
N THR A 31 -7.88 -22.44 5.63
CA THR A 31 -8.74 -22.50 4.44
C THR A 31 -8.94 -23.96 4.00
N LEU A 32 -7.88 -24.76 3.94
CA LEU A 32 -7.96 -26.18 3.58
C LEU A 32 -8.84 -26.95 4.57
N VAL A 33 -8.63 -26.76 5.87
CA VAL A 33 -9.42 -27.41 6.93
C VAL A 33 -10.88 -26.97 6.86
N SER A 34 -11.13 -25.67 6.66
CA SER A 34 -12.49 -25.14 6.57
C SER A 34 -13.23 -25.69 5.35
N ALA A 35 -12.55 -25.81 4.20
CA ALA A 35 -13.13 -26.42 3.02
C ALA A 35 -13.53 -27.88 3.29
N ILE A 36 -12.68 -28.67 3.94
CA ILE A 36 -12.96 -30.07 4.29
C ILE A 36 -14.14 -30.19 5.28
N LEU A 37 -14.22 -29.31 6.27
CA LEU A 37 -15.22 -29.42 7.34
C LEU A 37 -16.59 -28.87 6.97
N PHE A 38 -16.63 -27.81 6.15
CA PHE A 38 -17.86 -27.05 5.92
C PHE A 38 -18.44 -27.25 4.52
N THR A 39 -17.66 -27.75 3.54
CA THR A 39 -18.15 -27.98 2.18
C THR A 39 -18.38 -29.47 1.89
N THR A 40 -18.93 -29.78 0.72
CA THR A 40 -19.09 -31.16 0.24
C THR A 40 -17.85 -31.69 -0.51
N ALA A 41 -16.79 -30.89 -0.64
CA ALA A 41 -15.58 -31.27 -1.35
C ALA A 41 -14.79 -32.34 -0.58
N THR A 42 -14.28 -33.34 -1.31
CA THR A 42 -13.39 -34.36 -0.77
C THR A 42 -12.00 -33.80 -0.48
N ASN A 43 -11.24 -34.45 0.40
CA ASN A 43 -9.86 -34.05 0.73
C ASN A 43 -8.95 -33.93 -0.50
N ILE A 44 -9.17 -34.76 -1.52
CA ILE A 44 -8.39 -34.74 -2.76
C ILE A 44 -8.79 -33.56 -3.64
N GLU A 45 -10.09 -33.24 -3.76
CA GLU A 45 -10.55 -32.07 -4.49
C GLU A 45 -10.02 -30.77 -3.86
N VAL A 46 -10.02 -30.68 -2.52
CA VAL A 46 -9.45 -29.53 -1.80
C VAL A 46 -7.95 -29.37 -2.09
N LEU A 47 -7.19 -30.48 -2.08
CA LEU A 47 -5.75 -30.45 -2.41
C LEU A 47 -5.50 -30.10 -3.88
N GLN A 48 -6.31 -30.63 -4.80
CA GLN A 48 -6.23 -30.35 -6.23
C GLN A 48 -6.56 -28.88 -6.52
N ALA A 49 -7.59 -28.31 -5.90
CA ALA A 49 -7.93 -26.90 -6.00
C ALA A 49 -6.74 -26.01 -5.57
N TRP A 50 -6.16 -26.29 -4.40
CA TRP A 50 -5.01 -25.53 -3.91
C TRP A 50 -3.80 -25.61 -4.84
N GLY A 51 -3.41 -26.82 -5.25
CA GLY A 51 -2.25 -27.05 -6.11
C GLY A 51 -2.44 -26.53 -7.53
N GLY A 52 -3.62 -26.73 -8.11
CA GLY A 52 -3.97 -26.25 -9.45
C GLY A 52 -4.06 -24.73 -9.52
N GLY A 53 -4.49 -24.09 -8.42
CA GLY A 53 -4.61 -22.64 -8.33
C GLY A 53 -3.35 -21.88 -7.98
N PHE A 54 -2.30 -22.57 -7.53
CA PHE A 54 -1.12 -21.96 -6.89
C PHE A 54 -0.40 -20.91 -7.76
N TRP A 55 -0.50 -21.01 -9.08
CA TRP A 55 0.18 -20.11 -10.03
C TRP A 55 -0.75 -19.08 -10.69
N ASN A 56 -2.03 -19.06 -10.34
CA ASN A 56 -3.05 -18.26 -11.05
C ASN A 56 -2.86 -16.75 -10.91
N LEU A 57 -2.06 -16.29 -9.94
CA LEU A 57 -1.81 -14.86 -9.69
C LEU A 57 -0.40 -14.39 -10.08
N LEU A 58 0.39 -15.14 -10.85
CA LEU A 58 1.78 -14.78 -11.18
C LEU A 58 1.90 -13.40 -11.87
N SER A 59 1.07 -13.13 -12.88
CA SER A 59 1.06 -11.83 -13.57
C SER A 59 0.73 -10.70 -12.59
N PHE A 60 -0.30 -10.90 -11.79
CA PHE A 60 -0.76 -9.94 -10.80
C PHE A 60 0.29 -9.69 -9.68
N ALA A 61 0.97 -10.74 -9.22
CA ALA A 61 2.05 -10.63 -8.26
C ALA A 61 3.21 -9.79 -8.79
N MET A 62 3.58 -9.99 -10.07
CA MET A 62 4.62 -9.20 -10.71
C MET A 62 4.22 -7.72 -10.84
N GLN A 63 2.96 -7.45 -11.16
CA GLN A 63 2.46 -6.07 -11.20
C GLN A 63 2.55 -5.41 -9.81
N MET A 64 2.09 -6.08 -8.76
CA MET A 64 2.18 -5.57 -7.37
C MET A 64 3.62 -5.32 -6.93
N LEU A 65 4.54 -6.23 -7.26
CA LEU A 65 5.97 -6.06 -7.03
C LEU A 65 6.49 -4.82 -7.75
N LEU A 66 6.19 -4.67 -9.04
CA LEU A 66 6.68 -3.56 -9.85
C LEU A 66 6.14 -2.20 -9.37
N VAL A 67 4.90 -2.11 -8.87
CA VAL A 67 4.39 -0.87 -8.27
C VAL A 67 5.27 -0.41 -7.10
N LEU A 68 5.63 -1.33 -6.20
CA LEU A 68 6.52 -1.03 -5.07
C LEU A 68 7.92 -0.63 -5.53
N ILE A 69 8.52 -1.47 -6.38
CA ILE A 69 9.92 -1.31 -6.80
C ILE A 69 10.12 -0.03 -7.60
N THR A 70 9.24 0.25 -8.55
CA THR A 70 9.32 1.48 -9.37
C THR A 70 9.03 2.73 -8.54
N GLY A 71 8.09 2.64 -7.58
CA GLY A 71 7.84 3.69 -6.59
C GLY A 71 9.08 4.01 -5.74
N TYR A 72 9.73 2.98 -5.19
CA TYR A 72 10.99 3.12 -4.46
C TYR A 72 12.07 3.77 -5.33
N MET A 73 12.28 3.23 -6.54
CA MET A 73 13.33 3.71 -7.44
C MET A 73 13.16 5.18 -7.78
N LEU A 74 11.92 5.64 -8.03
CA LEU A 74 11.62 7.04 -8.27
C LEU A 74 11.89 7.91 -7.05
N ALA A 75 11.49 7.45 -5.86
CA ALA A 75 11.68 8.17 -4.59
C ALA A 75 13.17 8.40 -4.27
N SER A 76 14.04 7.47 -4.66
CA SER A 76 15.49 7.56 -4.44
C SER A 76 16.25 8.35 -5.51
N THR A 77 15.57 9.09 -6.39
CA THR A 77 16.24 9.89 -7.43
C THR A 77 16.79 11.20 -6.87
N PRO A 78 17.94 11.71 -7.36
CA PRO A 78 18.53 12.97 -6.88
C PRO A 78 17.60 14.20 -6.96
N PRO A 79 16.76 14.38 -8.01
CA PRO A 79 15.81 15.49 -8.06
C PRO A 79 14.79 15.45 -6.91
N ILE A 80 14.32 14.26 -6.55
CA ILE A 80 13.35 14.07 -5.46
C ILE A 80 14.01 14.37 -4.11
N SER A 81 15.21 13.84 -3.84
CA SER A 81 15.93 14.16 -2.60
C SER A 81 16.15 15.67 -2.43
N LYS A 82 16.54 16.39 -3.50
CA LYS A 82 16.68 17.85 -3.48
C LYS A 82 15.37 18.59 -3.23
N LEU A 83 14.26 18.09 -3.80
CA LEU A 83 12.94 18.65 -3.56
C LEU A 83 12.53 18.49 -2.10
N LEU A 84 12.74 17.31 -1.51
CA LEU A 84 12.42 17.04 -0.10
C LEU A 84 13.23 17.92 0.85
N GLU A 85 14.54 18.07 0.63
CA GLU A 85 15.39 18.98 1.43
C GLU A 85 14.90 20.43 1.32
N LYS A 86 14.53 20.89 0.12
CA LYS A 86 13.95 22.23 -0.07
C LYS A 86 12.63 22.38 0.67
N LEU A 87 11.72 21.41 0.56
CA LEU A 87 10.43 21.44 1.24
C LEU A 87 10.58 21.43 2.76
N ALA A 88 11.58 20.72 3.28
CA ALA A 88 11.85 20.62 4.72
C ALA A 88 12.18 21.99 5.34
N THR A 89 12.75 22.93 4.57
CA THR A 89 13.04 24.29 5.06
C THR A 89 11.79 25.11 5.41
N PHE A 90 10.61 24.76 4.87
CA PHE A 90 9.35 25.43 5.24
C PHE A 90 8.81 24.97 6.60
N ALA A 91 9.33 23.88 7.16
CA ALA A 91 8.86 23.27 8.40
C ALA A 91 9.34 24.00 9.67
N SER A 92 9.34 25.33 9.70
CA SER A 92 10.05 26.15 10.72
C SER A 92 9.66 25.96 12.19
N THR A 93 8.62 25.17 12.49
CA THR A 93 8.15 24.89 13.86
C THR A 93 7.63 23.45 13.93
N ALA A 94 7.67 22.82 15.10
CA ALA A 94 7.16 21.46 15.30
C ALA A 94 5.72 21.25 14.78
N PRO A 95 4.74 22.13 15.06
CA PRO A 95 3.42 22.11 14.41
C PRO A 95 3.43 22.03 12.88
N LYS A 96 4.22 22.90 12.24
CA LYS A 96 4.32 22.97 10.78
C LYS A 96 5.01 21.73 10.22
N ALA A 97 6.03 21.21 10.90
CA ALA A 97 6.69 19.96 10.56
C ALA A 97 5.72 18.78 10.51
N ILE A 98 4.88 18.63 11.53
CA ILE A 98 3.88 17.54 11.56
C ILE A 98 2.84 17.67 10.45
N ILE A 99 2.29 18.88 10.24
CA ILE A 99 1.31 19.11 9.17
C ILE A 99 1.93 18.86 7.80
N LEU A 100 3.12 19.42 7.54
CA LEU A 100 3.78 19.33 6.25
C LEU A 100 4.20 17.89 5.91
N VAL A 101 4.78 17.15 6.87
CA VAL A 101 5.14 15.75 6.64
C VAL A 101 3.90 14.91 6.34
N THR A 102 2.80 15.16 7.06
CA THR A 102 1.54 14.42 6.85
C THR A 102 1.00 14.69 5.44
N LEU A 103 0.92 15.96 5.02
CA LEU A 103 0.39 16.33 3.70
C LEU A 103 1.24 15.77 2.55
N ILE A 104 2.57 15.85 2.65
CA ILE A 104 3.47 15.32 1.62
C ILE A 104 3.40 13.79 1.58
N SER A 105 3.32 13.11 2.72
CA SER A 105 3.14 11.66 2.76
C SER A 105 1.79 11.22 2.18
N LEU A 106 0.69 11.90 2.53
CA LEU A 106 -0.64 11.63 1.96
C LEU A 106 -0.62 11.79 0.45
N LEU A 107 -0.06 12.90 -0.06
CA LEU A 107 0.05 13.15 -1.49
C LEU A 107 0.90 12.07 -2.18
N ALA A 108 2.06 11.74 -1.62
CA ALA A 108 2.95 10.74 -2.19
C ALA A 108 2.29 9.35 -2.21
N SER A 109 1.67 8.93 -1.11
CA SER A 109 0.95 7.65 -1.00
C SER A 109 -0.30 7.59 -1.89
N TRP A 110 -1.00 8.72 -2.07
CA TRP A 110 -2.13 8.81 -2.98
C TRP A 110 -1.70 8.64 -4.45
N ILE A 111 -0.53 9.18 -4.85
CA ILE A 111 -0.03 9.00 -6.21
C ILE A 111 0.49 7.56 -6.41
N ASN A 112 1.34 7.08 -5.50
CA ASN A 112 1.84 5.72 -5.51
C ASN A 112 2.27 5.29 -4.11
N TRP A 113 1.76 4.15 -3.67
CA TRP A 113 1.92 3.70 -2.30
C TRP A 113 3.37 3.26 -1.99
N GLY A 114 4.08 2.65 -2.94
CA GLY A 114 5.49 2.31 -2.82
C GLY A 114 6.38 3.55 -2.75
N PHE A 115 6.06 4.56 -3.56
CA PHE A 115 6.70 5.88 -3.51
C PHE A 115 6.43 6.57 -2.16
N GLY A 116 5.18 6.61 -1.71
CA GLY A 116 4.76 7.27 -0.48
C GLY A 116 5.43 6.75 0.78
N LEU A 117 5.59 5.42 0.91
CA LEU A 117 6.31 4.82 2.05
C LEU A 117 7.76 5.31 2.13
N VAL A 118 8.47 5.37 1.01
CA VAL A 118 9.87 5.83 0.96
C VAL A 118 9.96 7.34 1.18
N ILE A 119 9.12 8.12 0.49
CA ILE A 119 9.08 9.58 0.61
C ILE A 119 8.79 10.02 2.04
N GLY A 120 7.82 9.39 2.71
CA GLY A 120 7.48 9.74 4.08
C GLY A 120 8.68 9.60 5.02
N ALA A 121 9.41 8.49 4.92
CA ALA A 121 10.59 8.25 5.74
C ALA A 121 11.72 9.25 5.44
N LEU A 122 12.05 9.46 4.17
CA LEU A 122 13.10 10.40 3.75
C LEU A 122 12.75 11.84 4.13
N PHE A 123 11.50 12.23 3.97
CA PHE A 123 11.06 13.59 4.28
C PHE A 123 11.01 13.87 5.79
N ALA A 124 10.61 12.88 6.61
CA ALA A 124 10.72 12.99 8.06
C ALA A 124 12.18 13.23 8.50
N LYS A 125 13.14 12.51 7.91
CA LYS A 125 14.58 12.76 8.17
C LYS A 125 15.01 14.15 7.73
N ALA A 126 14.62 14.59 6.54
CA ALA A 126 14.96 15.93 6.04
C ALA A 126 14.43 17.04 6.97
N ILE A 127 13.17 16.93 7.42
CA ILE A 127 12.60 17.87 8.39
C ILE A 127 13.36 17.85 9.72
N ALA A 128 13.70 16.68 10.24
CA ALA A 128 14.38 16.53 11.52
C ALA A 128 15.81 17.10 11.53
N LYS A 129 16.44 17.29 10.37
CA LYS A 129 17.73 18.02 10.25
C LYS A 129 17.59 19.52 10.54
N HIS A 130 16.44 20.11 10.25
CA HIS A 130 16.21 21.55 10.29
C HIS A 130 15.28 21.99 11.43
N THR A 131 14.46 21.07 11.94
CA THR A 131 13.38 21.39 12.86
C THR A 131 13.43 20.49 14.07
N ARG A 132 13.48 21.10 15.26
CA ARG A 132 13.36 20.40 16.53
C ARG A 132 11.90 20.00 16.76
N VAL A 133 11.59 18.72 16.61
CA VAL A 133 10.25 18.12 16.73
C VAL A 133 10.34 16.70 17.29
N ASP A 134 9.30 16.23 17.99
CA ASP A 134 9.26 14.83 18.45
C ASP A 134 9.37 13.90 17.23
N TYR A 135 10.49 13.18 17.18
CA TYR A 135 10.86 12.39 16.01
C TYR A 135 9.96 11.16 15.84
N ARG A 136 9.40 10.62 16.94
CA ARG A 136 8.48 9.48 16.88
C ARG A 136 7.17 9.90 16.24
N LEU A 137 6.59 11.01 16.68
CA LEU A 137 5.37 11.54 16.08
C LEU A 137 5.61 11.98 14.63
N LEU A 138 6.77 12.58 14.32
CA LEU A 138 7.11 12.97 12.95
C LEU A 138 7.09 11.75 12.02
N VAL A 139 7.73 10.66 12.41
CA VAL A 139 7.77 9.40 11.63
C VAL A 139 6.40 8.74 11.61
N ALA A 140 5.66 8.73 12.72
CA ALA A 140 4.28 8.22 12.75
C ALA A 140 3.37 9.01 11.81
N SER A 141 3.53 10.33 11.76
CA SER A 141 2.78 11.22 10.87
C SER A 141 3.11 10.95 9.41
N ALA A 142 4.39 10.74 9.11
CA ALA A 142 4.86 10.36 7.80
C ALA A 142 4.30 9.00 7.35
N TYR A 143 4.33 7.99 8.23
CA TYR A 143 3.76 6.66 7.97
C TYR A 143 2.25 6.71 7.78
N SER A 144 1.56 7.52 8.59
CA SER A 144 0.10 7.63 8.55
C SER A 144 -0.45 8.14 7.23
N GLY A 145 0.36 8.82 6.42
CA GLY A 145 -0.01 9.19 5.06
C GLY A 145 -0.32 7.99 4.17
N PHE A 146 0.16 6.79 4.52
CA PHE A 146 -0.18 5.56 3.83
C PHE A 146 -1.69 5.26 3.87
N VAL A 147 -2.47 5.76 4.84
CA VAL A 147 -3.90 5.43 4.97
C VAL A 147 -4.75 5.72 3.71
N VAL A 148 -4.33 6.63 2.83
CA VAL A 148 -5.06 6.97 1.59
C VAL A 148 -4.63 6.15 0.38
N TRP A 149 -3.68 5.21 0.53
CA TRP A 149 -2.99 4.59 -0.58
C TRP A 149 -3.92 3.83 -1.53
N HIS A 150 -4.91 3.12 -0.98
CA HIS A 150 -5.78 2.24 -1.75
C HIS A 150 -6.93 2.99 -2.43
N GLY A 151 -7.30 4.15 -1.88
CA GLY A 151 -8.16 5.15 -2.54
C GLY A 151 -7.43 6.00 -3.58
N GLY A 152 -6.12 5.82 -3.73
CA GLY A 152 -5.26 6.60 -4.63
C GLY A 152 -5.01 5.99 -6.00
N LEU A 153 -4.23 6.69 -6.82
CA LEU A 153 -3.92 6.36 -8.21
C LEU A 153 -3.18 5.03 -8.41
N ALA A 154 -2.63 4.46 -7.34
CA ALA A 154 -1.96 3.15 -7.34
C ALA A 154 -2.72 2.09 -6.52
N GLY A 155 -3.98 2.33 -6.17
CA GLY A 155 -4.78 1.41 -5.36
C GLY A 155 -4.92 0.04 -6.02
N SER A 156 -4.56 -1.03 -5.31
CA SER A 156 -4.46 -2.37 -5.91
C SER A 156 -5.80 -2.86 -6.45
N ILE A 157 -6.87 -2.75 -5.66
CA ILE A 157 -8.22 -3.22 -6.03
C ILE A 157 -8.80 -2.43 -7.19
N PRO A 158 -8.95 -1.08 -7.10
CA PRO A 158 -9.54 -0.31 -8.18
C PRO A 158 -8.77 -0.43 -9.50
N LEU A 159 -7.44 -0.56 -9.46
CA LEU A 159 -6.66 -0.78 -10.66
C LEU A 159 -6.75 -2.22 -11.18
N THR A 160 -6.85 -3.23 -10.32
CA THR A 160 -7.06 -4.62 -10.74
C THR A 160 -8.34 -4.75 -11.54
N ILE A 161 -9.47 -4.26 -11.00
CA ILE A 161 -10.77 -4.38 -11.66
C ILE A 161 -10.92 -3.46 -12.88
N ALA A 162 -10.00 -2.50 -13.05
CA ALA A 162 -9.88 -1.66 -14.24
C ALA A 162 -8.91 -2.23 -15.30
N THR A 163 -8.27 -3.39 -15.04
CA THR A 163 -7.24 -3.97 -15.92
C THR A 163 -7.78 -5.22 -16.62
N ASP A 164 -7.75 -5.24 -17.95
CA ASP A 164 -8.13 -6.40 -18.77
C ASP A 164 -7.43 -7.69 -18.32
N GLY A 165 -8.18 -8.79 -18.29
CA GLY A 165 -7.72 -10.11 -17.90
C GLY A 165 -7.64 -10.34 -16.39
N HIS A 166 -8.27 -9.49 -15.57
CA HIS A 166 -8.28 -9.70 -14.12
C HIS A 166 -9.15 -10.91 -13.72
N PHE A 167 -8.80 -11.55 -12.60
CA PHE A 167 -9.39 -12.83 -12.19
C PHE A 167 -10.90 -12.80 -11.88
N SER A 168 -11.49 -11.61 -11.72
CA SER A 168 -12.93 -11.42 -11.48
C SER A 168 -13.69 -10.84 -12.68
N GLU A 169 -13.03 -10.64 -13.84
CA GLU A 169 -13.61 -9.98 -15.02
C GLU A 169 -14.84 -10.72 -15.54
N ALA A 170 -14.82 -12.05 -15.53
CA ALA A 170 -15.97 -12.85 -15.97
C ALA A 170 -17.23 -12.62 -15.11
N SER A 171 -17.08 -12.17 -13.87
CA SER A 171 -18.19 -11.94 -12.94
C SER A 171 -18.69 -10.49 -12.97
N ILE A 172 -17.79 -9.51 -13.12
CA ILE A 172 -18.13 -8.08 -12.95
C ILE A 172 -17.83 -7.22 -14.17
N GLY A 173 -17.25 -7.80 -15.23
CA GLY A 173 -16.65 -7.04 -16.33
C GLY A 173 -15.46 -6.21 -15.89
N ILE A 174 -15.08 -5.24 -16.73
CA ILE A 174 -14.05 -4.25 -16.40
C ILE A 174 -14.74 -3.02 -15.81
N ILE A 175 -14.34 -2.63 -14.60
CA ILE A 175 -14.83 -1.44 -13.90
C ILE A 175 -13.79 -0.34 -14.01
N SER A 176 -14.12 0.70 -14.80
CA SER A 176 -13.27 1.88 -14.97
C SER A 176 -12.99 2.60 -13.64
N THR A 177 -11.85 3.29 -13.58
CA THR A 177 -11.46 4.14 -12.44
C THR A 177 -12.42 5.30 -12.18
N GLU A 178 -13.27 5.65 -13.15
CA GLU A 178 -14.36 6.64 -12.98
C GLU A 178 -15.36 6.22 -11.89
N HIS A 179 -15.68 4.92 -11.80
CA HIS A 179 -16.62 4.38 -10.82
C HIS A 179 -15.97 4.02 -9.47
N THR A 180 -14.65 4.14 -9.37
CA THR A 180 -13.88 3.75 -8.19
C THR A 180 -13.04 4.90 -7.65
N LEU A 181 -11.85 5.13 -8.22
CA LEU A 181 -10.91 6.16 -7.77
C LEU A 181 -11.49 7.57 -7.87
N PHE A 182 -12.20 7.86 -8.96
CA PHE A 182 -12.77 9.18 -9.21
C PHE A 182 -14.25 9.28 -8.82
N ALA A 183 -14.81 8.24 -8.20
CA ALA A 183 -16.16 8.27 -7.69
C ALA A 183 -16.29 9.27 -6.52
N GLY A 184 -17.44 9.94 -6.45
CA GLY A 184 -17.67 11.01 -5.49
C GLY A 184 -17.48 10.59 -4.02
N PHE A 185 -17.85 9.36 -3.66
CA PHE A 185 -17.66 8.83 -2.30
C PHE A 185 -16.17 8.68 -1.95
N ASN A 186 -15.36 8.18 -2.89
CA ASN A 186 -13.92 8.00 -2.69
C ASN A 186 -13.22 9.37 -2.57
N ILE A 187 -13.60 10.32 -3.43
CA ILE A 187 -13.11 11.69 -3.35
C ILE A 187 -13.50 12.35 -2.02
N ALA A 188 -14.72 12.12 -1.52
CA ALA A 188 -15.15 12.64 -0.22
C ALA A 188 -14.29 12.07 0.93
N ILE A 189 -14.01 10.77 0.93
CA ILE A 189 -13.11 10.14 1.91
C ILE A 189 -11.71 10.75 1.81
N LEU A 190 -11.14 10.86 0.61
CA LEU A 190 -9.82 11.44 0.39
C LEU A 190 -9.74 12.87 0.91
N VAL A 191 -10.65 13.76 0.49
CA VAL A 191 -10.69 15.15 0.94
C VAL A 191 -10.79 15.24 2.46
N GLY A 192 -11.66 14.44 3.07
CA GLY A 192 -11.79 14.37 4.52
C GLY A 192 -10.50 13.93 5.20
N LEU A 193 -9.82 12.89 4.71
CA LEU A 193 -8.56 12.41 5.27
C LEU A 193 -7.41 13.41 5.08
N PHE A 194 -7.37 14.15 3.97
CA PHE A 194 -6.41 15.24 3.75
C PHE A 194 -6.58 16.41 4.73
N ILE A 195 -7.75 16.55 5.35
CA ILE A 195 -8.02 17.53 6.40
C ILE A 195 -7.81 16.93 7.80
N ILE A 196 -8.41 15.77 8.06
CA ILE A 196 -8.43 15.12 9.36
C ILE A 196 -7.02 14.70 9.79
N MET A 197 -6.25 14.06 8.90
CA MET A 197 -4.96 13.48 9.28
C MET A 197 -3.93 14.51 9.74
N PRO A 198 -3.68 15.63 9.02
CA PRO A 198 -2.77 16.66 9.50
C PRO A 198 -3.20 17.27 10.83
N LEU A 199 -4.50 17.46 11.04
CA LEU A 199 -5.05 17.99 12.30
C LEU A 199 -4.85 17.02 13.45
N VAL A 200 -5.26 15.76 13.29
CA VAL A 200 -5.09 14.70 14.30
C VAL A 200 -3.62 14.56 14.69
N ASN A 201 -2.72 14.49 13.72
CA ASN A 201 -1.29 14.39 13.96
C ASN A 201 -0.77 15.62 14.71
N ARG A 202 -1.20 16.82 14.31
CA ARG A 202 -0.83 18.07 14.99
C ARG A 202 -1.30 18.12 16.45
N TYR A 203 -2.49 17.60 16.75
CA TYR A 203 -3.03 17.56 18.11
C TYR A 203 -2.39 16.49 18.99
N MET A 204 -1.71 15.51 18.40
CA MET A 204 -0.92 14.51 19.13
C MET A 204 0.49 15.01 19.52
N LEU A 205 0.88 16.24 19.15
CA LEU A 205 2.19 16.80 19.47
C LEU A 205 2.41 16.81 21.00
N PRO A 206 3.45 16.11 21.51
CA PRO A 206 3.72 16.07 22.93
C PRO A 206 4.26 17.41 23.45
N SER A 207 4.24 17.55 24.77
CA SER A 207 4.90 18.66 25.46
C SER A 207 6.43 18.56 25.32
N GLU A 208 7.13 19.69 25.45
CA GLU A 208 8.59 19.77 25.33
C GLU A 208 9.33 18.77 26.23
N GLN A 209 8.78 18.49 27.42
CA GLN A 209 9.37 17.55 28.39
C GLN A 209 9.17 16.08 28.01
N GLU A 210 8.15 15.76 27.20
CA GLU A 210 7.83 14.40 26.77
C GLU A 210 8.36 14.07 25.37
N SER A 211 8.77 15.11 24.62
CA SER A 211 9.32 15.01 23.27
C SER A 211 10.63 14.24 23.24
N VAL A 212 10.76 13.35 22.26
CA VAL A 212 12.02 12.65 21.94
C VAL A 212 12.59 13.22 20.65
N TYR A 213 13.78 13.81 20.75
CA TYR A 213 14.50 14.40 19.64
C TYR A 213 15.58 13.46 19.13
N ILE A 214 15.83 13.47 17.83
CA ILE A 214 16.96 12.77 17.21
C ILE A 214 18.13 13.74 17.02
N ASP A 215 19.36 13.24 17.18
CA ASP A 215 20.56 13.99 16.84
C ASP A 215 20.68 14.13 15.30
N PRO A 216 20.71 15.35 14.75
CA PRO A 216 20.88 15.57 13.32
C PRO A 216 22.14 14.93 12.72
N ALA A 217 23.19 14.69 13.52
CA ALA A 217 24.40 14.01 13.05
C ALA A 217 24.12 12.56 12.58
N LEU A 218 23.12 11.89 13.17
CA LEU A 218 22.70 10.53 12.80
C LEU A 218 21.88 10.49 11.50
N LEU A 219 21.49 11.65 10.95
CA LEU A 219 20.65 11.78 9.77
C LEU A 219 21.44 12.11 8.49
N GLN A 220 22.77 12.24 8.57
CA GLN A 220 23.61 12.53 7.42
C GLN A 220 23.66 11.34 6.47
N GLU A 221 23.44 11.60 5.17
CA GLU A 221 23.55 10.58 4.13
C GLU A 221 24.99 10.50 3.62
N THR A 222 25.47 9.29 3.37
CA THR A 222 26.74 9.04 2.71
C THR A 222 26.60 9.31 1.23
N THR A 223 27.28 10.35 0.71
CA THR A 223 27.31 10.62 -0.73
C THR A 223 27.91 9.44 -1.48
N PRO A 224 27.25 8.91 -2.53
CA PRO A 224 27.82 7.86 -3.36
C PRO A 224 29.17 8.31 -3.93
N LYS A 225 30.20 7.47 -3.79
CA LYS A 225 31.51 7.77 -4.37
C LYS A 225 31.44 7.69 -5.91
N PRO A 226 32.13 8.57 -6.65
CA PRO A 226 32.19 8.48 -8.11
C PRO A 226 32.74 7.12 -8.54
N THR A 227 32.10 6.49 -9.53
CA THR A 227 32.59 5.23 -10.10
C THR A 227 33.77 5.52 -11.02
N THR A 228 34.93 4.95 -10.72
CA THR A 228 36.10 5.02 -11.62
C THR A 228 35.91 4.07 -12.80
N ILE A 229 36.01 4.58 -14.02
CA ILE A 229 35.91 3.78 -15.25
C ILE A 229 37.26 3.07 -15.49
N THR A 230 37.24 1.75 -15.50
CA THR A 230 38.42 0.87 -15.69
C THR A 230 38.32 -0.03 -16.92
N ARG A 231 37.14 -0.16 -17.54
CA ARG A 231 36.92 -0.99 -18.74
C ARG A 231 35.99 -0.32 -19.76
N PRO A 232 36.16 -0.58 -21.08
CA PRO A 232 35.32 0.03 -22.12
C PRO A 232 33.80 -0.14 -21.91
N ALA A 233 33.34 -1.31 -21.46
CA ALA A 233 31.93 -1.58 -21.21
C ALA A 233 31.28 -0.63 -20.17
N GLN A 234 32.05 -0.11 -19.22
CA GLN A 234 31.54 0.82 -18.21
C GLN A 234 31.13 2.17 -18.82
N HIS A 235 31.62 2.54 -20.01
CA HIS A 235 31.10 3.71 -20.72
C HIS A 235 29.64 3.52 -21.14
N LEU A 236 29.23 2.30 -21.53
CA LEU A 236 27.83 2.01 -21.84
C LEU A 236 26.99 1.98 -20.56
N GLU A 237 27.50 1.34 -19.50
CA GLU A 237 26.84 1.30 -18.19
C GLU A 237 26.61 2.72 -17.62
N GLN A 238 27.55 3.64 -17.84
CA GLN A 238 27.49 5.04 -17.41
C GLN A 238 26.92 5.99 -18.48
N SER A 239 26.44 5.49 -19.61
CA SER A 239 25.94 6.33 -20.71
C SER A 239 24.61 6.97 -20.35
N LYS A 240 24.63 8.30 -20.18
CA LYS A 240 23.41 9.09 -20.01
C LYS A 240 22.52 9.06 -21.25
N LEU A 241 23.13 9.03 -22.43
CA LEU A 241 22.38 8.95 -23.68
C LEU A 241 21.53 7.67 -23.72
N LEU A 242 22.11 6.53 -23.33
CA LEU A 242 21.40 5.25 -23.34
C LEU A 242 20.24 5.24 -22.33
N GLY A 243 20.51 5.61 -21.08
CA GLY A 243 19.49 5.63 -20.03
C GLY A 243 18.39 6.65 -20.28
N MET A 244 18.73 7.88 -20.69
CA MET A 244 17.74 8.91 -20.99
C MET A 244 16.92 8.58 -22.23
N THR A 245 17.52 8.03 -23.30
CA THR A 245 16.77 7.70 -24.52
C THR A 245 15.70 6.65 -24.26
N ILE A 246 16.02 5.57 -23.54
CA ILE A 246 15.04 4.52 -23.25
C ILE A 246 13.94 5.01 -22.29
N GLY A 247 14.30 5.83 -21.30
CA GLY A 247 13.34 6.48 -20.41
C GLY A 247 12.38 7.40 -21.18
N LEU A 248 12.91 8.30 -22.01
CA LEU A 248 12.12 9.23 -22.81
C LEU A 248 11.27 8.52 -23.87
N LEU A 249 11.75 7.42 -24.46
CA LEU A 249 10.96 6.61 -25.38
C LEU A 249 9.70 6.04 -24.70
N GLY A 250 9.86 5.50 -23.49
CA GLY A 250 8.71 5.01 -22.72
C GLY A 250 7.75 6.12 -22.30
N LEU A 251 8.26 7.29 -21.92
CA LEU A 251 7.42 8.47 -21.64
C LEU A 251 6.68 8.97 -22.89
N ALA A 252 7.32 8.92 -24.07
CA ALA A 252 6.67 9.27 -25.34
C ALA A 252 5.55 8.28 -25.69
N TYR A 253 5.76 6.98 -25.48
CA TYR A 253 4.71 5.98 -25.62
C TYR A 253 3.53 6.24 -24.67
N LEU A 254 3.80 6.58 -23.41
CA LEU A 254 2.75 6.95 -22.46
C LEU A 254 1.99 8.21 -22.87
N GLY A 255 2.67 9.20 -23.44
CA GLY A 255 2.04 10.36 -24.06
C GLY A 255 1.09 9.97 -25.19
N TYR A 256 1.53 9.07 -26.09
CA TYR A 256 0.65 8.50 -27.12
C TYR A 256 -0.54 7.75 -26.51
N TYR A 257 -0.30 6.89 -25.52
CA TYR A 257 -1.34 6.06 -24.88
C TYR A 257 -2.46 6.91 -24.29
N PHE A 258 -2.14 7.93 -23.48
CA PHE A 258 -3.14 8.74 -22.82
C PHE A 258 -3.79 9.79 -23.73
N PHE A 259 -3.01 10.47 -24.57
CA PHE A 259 -3.54 11.63 -25.33
C PHE A 259 -4.06 11.28 -26.72
N ILE A 260 -3.52 10.24 -27.36
CA ILE A 260 -3.88 9.86 -28.74
C ILE A 260 -4.76 8.62 -28.73
N ALA A 261 -4.31 7.53 -28.09
CA ALA A 261 -5.07 6.29 -28.00
C ALA A 261 -6.21 6.34 -26.98
N ARG A 262 -6.29 7.42 -26.17
CA ARG A 262 -7.30 7.63 -25.11
C ARG A 262 -7.40 6.45 -24.14
N GLY A 263 -6.25 5.87 -23.81
CA GLY A 263 -6.14 4.81 -22.80
C GLY A 263 -6.54 5.30 -21.41
N ASN A 264 -7.14 4.40 -20.63
CA ASN A 264 -7.54 4.66 -19.25
C ASN A 264 -6.42 4.33 -18.26
N LEU A 265 -6.53 4.89 -17.05
CA LEU A 265 -5.62 4.54 -15.96
C LEU A 265 -5.90 3.10 -15.49
N ASN A 266 -4.88 2.26 -15.57
CA ASN A 266 -4.86 0.88 -15.08
C ASN A 266 -3.50 0.54 -14.46
N LEU A 267 -3.37 -0.67 -13.95
CA LEU A 267 -2.18 -1.10 -13.21
C LEU A 267 -0.89 -1.03 -14.04
N ASN A 268 -0.94 -1.49 -15.30
CA ASN A 268 0.22 -1.48 -16.19
C ASN A 268 0.65 -0.06 -16.55
N SER A 269 -0.31 0.84 -16.79
CA SER A 269 -0.04 2.23 -17.11
C SER A 269 0.67 2.97 -15.97
N VAL A 270 0.25 2.73 -14.72
CA VAL A 270 0.88 3.32 -13.52
C VAL A 270 2.31 2.80 -13.35
N ILE A 271 2.52 1.49 -13.46
CA ILE A 271 3.86 0.88 -13.40
C ILE A 271 4.77 1.49 -14.47
N ALA A 272 4.29 1.62 -15.70
CA ALA A 272 5.07 2.17 -16.81
C ALA A 272 5.45 3.63 -16.54
N VAL A 273 4.52 4.47 -16.06
CA VAL A 273 4.82 5.87 -15.69
C VAL A 273 5.96 5.93 -14.68
N PHE A 274 5.87 5.18 -13.59
CA PHE A 274 6.87 5.20 -12.53
C PHE A 274 8.22 4.61 -12.99
N LEU A 275 8.19 3.52 -13.75
CA LEU A 275 9.39 2.90 -14.30
C LEU A 275 10.15 3.86 -15.21
N PHE A 276 9.48 4.45 -16.20
CA PHE A 276 10.15 5.29 -17.19
C PHE A 276 10.57 6.65 -16.62
N LEU A 277 9.82 7.21 -15.64
CA LEU A 277 10.27 8.35 -14.86
C LEU A 277 11.53 8.01 -14.05
N ALA A 278 11.53 6.89 -13.32
CA ALA A 278 12.70 6.47 -12.54
C ALA A 278 13.93 6.28 -13.43
N ILE A 279 13.79 5.60 -14.58
CA ILE A 279 14.87 5.43 -15.55
C ILE A 279 15.41 6.78 -16.03
N THR A 280 14.52 7.69 -16.44
CA THR A 280 14.88 9.01 -16.94
C THR A 280 15.64 9.84 -15.89
N LEU A 281 15.17 9.81 -14.64
CA LEU A 281 15.73 10.62 -13.55
C LEU A 281 17.01 10.04 -12.94
N HIS A 282 17.24 8.73 -13.05
CA HIS A 282 18.52 8.09 -12.72
C HIS A 282 19.60 8.30 -13.78
N GLN A 283 19.19 8.68 -15.00
CA GLN A 283 20.01 9.07 -16.16
C GLN A 283 20.84 7.95 -16.81
N THR A 284 21.51 7.10 -16.03
CA THR A 284 22.40 6.05 -16.54
C THR A 284 21.88 4.65 -16.19
N PRO A 285 22.11 3.63 -17.04
CA PRO A 285 21.78 2.24 -16.73
C PRO A 285 22.37 1.76 -15.40
N HIS A 286 23.61 2.16 -15.10
CA HIS A 286 24.28 1.83 -13.84
C HIS A 286 23.50 2.31 -12.62
N ASN A 287 23.05 3.57 -12.62
CA ASN A 287 22.28 4.14 -11.50
C ASN A 287 20.92 3.45 -11.34
N VAL A 288 20.25 3.16 -12.47
CA VAL A 288 18.99 2.41 -12.48
C VAL A 288 19.16 1.04 -11.83
N LEU A 289 20.17 0.27 -12.23
CA LEU A 289 20.42 -1.06 -11.68
C LEU A 289 20.83 -1.03 -10.21
N ASN A 290 21.64 -0.05 -9.79
CA ASN A 290 21.98 0.13 -8.38
C ASN A 290 20.73 0.45 -7.54
N SER A 291 19.85 1.33 -8.03
CA SER A 291 18.59 1.65 -7.36
C SER A 291 17.66 0.44 -7.30
N LEU A 292 17.58 -0.35 -8.38
CA LEU A 292 16.82 -1.59 -8.42
C LEU A 292 17.32 -2.60 -7.37
N GLN A 293 18.63 -2.82 -7.28
CA GLN A 293 19.22 -3.74 -6.30
C GLN A 293 18.87 -3.35 -4.85
N GLN A 294 18.79 -2.05 -4.57
CA GLN A 294 18.36 -1.55 -3.26
C GLN A 294 16.85 -1.71 -3.03
N ALA A 295 16.05 -1.61 -4.10
CA ALA A 295 14.60 -1.74 -4.02
C ALA A 295 14.15 -3.19 -3.82
N ILE A 296 14.79 -4.17 -4.47
CA ILE A 296 14.35 -5.59 -4.50
C ILE A 296 14.05 -6.17 -3.11
N PRO A 297 14.89 -5.97 -2.06
CA PRO A 297 14.59 -6.49 -0.73
C PRO A 297 13.23 -6.09 -0.17
N SER A 298 12.72 -4.90 -0.53
CA SER A 298 11.40 -4.42 -0.08
C SER A 298 10.23 -5.26 -0.61
N GLY A 299 10.42 -5.97 -1.73
CA GLY A 299 9.39 -6.78 -2.39
C GLY A 299 9.43 -8.27 -2.07
N ALA A 300 10.36 -8.74 -1.24
CA ALA A 300 10.55 -10.17 -0.98
C ALA A 300 9.27 -10.88 -0.45
N GLY A 301 8.52 -10.20 0.41
CA GLY A 301 7.25 -10.69 0.93
C GLY A 301 6.19 -10.90 -0.15
N ILE A 302 6.13 -10.03 -1.17
CA ILE A 302 5.19 -10.16 -2.29
C ILE A 302 5.52 -11.42 -3.10
N VAL A 303 6.81 -11.64 -3.40
CA VAL A 303 7.27 -12.78 -4.21
C VAL A 303 6.87 -14.11 -3.59
N ILE A 304 7.07 -14.29 -2.28
CA ILE A 304 6.82 -15.58 -1.63
C ILE A 304 5.35 -15.82 -1.26
N GLN A 305 4.56 -14.78 -0.96
CA GLN A 305 3.20 -14.94 -0.44
C GLN A 305 2.13 -15.09 -1.52
N PHE A 306 2.29 -14.44 -2.69
CA PHE A 306 1.23 -14.41 -3.71
C PHE A 306 0.81 -15.78 -4.26
N PRO A 307 1.72 -16.75 -4.48
CA PRO A 307 1.33 -18.10 -4.87
C PRO A 307 0.40 -18.78 -3.85
N PHE A 308 0.61 -18.53 -2.55
CA PHE A 308 -0.26 -19.07 -1.51
C PHE A 308 -1.64 -18.40 -1.51
N TYR A 309 -1.72 -17.08 -1.73
CA TYR A 309 -3.01 -16.40 -1.89
C TYR A 309 -3.78 -16.93 -3.11
N ALA A 310 -3.08 -17.26 -4.20
CA ALA A 310 -3.69 -17.89 -5.37
C ALA A 310 -4.26 -19.28 -5.04
N GLY A 311 -3.51 -20.09 -4.31
CA GLY A 311 -3.98 -21.40 -3.83
C GLY A 311 -5.18 -21.29 -2.88
N ILE A 312 -5.17 -20.33 -1.95
CA ILE A 312 -6.31 -20.05 -1.05
C ILE A 312 -7.54 -19.65 -1.87
N MET A 313 -7.39 -18.71 -2.80
CA MET A 313 -8.48 -18.27 -3.68
C MET A 313 -9.10 -19.43 -4.45
N ALA A 314 -8.27 -20.31 -5.03
CA ALA A 314 -8.76 -21.47 -5.76
C ALA A 314 -9.52 -22.45 -4.86
N VAL A 315 -9.02 -22.75 -3.66
CA VAL A 315 -9.77 -23.55 -2.68
C VAL A 315 -11.11 -22.91 -2.38
N MET A 316 -11.15 -21.59 -2.14
CA MET A 316 -12.37 -20.88 -1.81
C MET A 316 -13.43 -20.93 -2.91
N VAL A 317 -13.00 -20.83 -4.16
CA VAL A 317 -13.88 -20.89 -5.35
C VAL A 317 -14.29 -22.32 -5.65
N ASP A 318 -13.33 -23.22 -5.85
CA ASP A 318 -13.56 -24.55 -6.42
C ASP A 318 -14.28 -25.49 -5.45
N THR A 319 -14.17 -25.25 -4.12
CA THR A 319 -14.86 -26.06 -3.10
C THR A 319 -16.23 -25.50 -2.71
N GLY A 320 -16.57 -24.28 -3.16
CA GLY A 320 -17.79 -23.57 -2.74
C GLY A 320 -17.73 -22.92 -1.36
N LEU A 321 -16.57 -22.94 -0.68
CA LEU A 321 -16.39 -22.32 0.64
C LEU A 321 -16.71 -20.81 0.61
N ALA A 322 -16.31 -20.09 -0.45
CA ALA A 322 -16.63 -18.67 -0.60
C ALA A 322 -18.14 -18.41 -0.62
N GLN A 323 -18.92 -19.29 -1.27
CA GLN A 323 -20.37 -19.16 -1.35
C GLN A 323 -21.02 -19.30 0.03
N GLN A 324 -20.55 -20.23 0.87
CA GLN A 324 -21.05 -20.38 2.23
C GLN A 324 -20.77 -19.16 3.10
N ILE A 325 -19.57 -18.58 2.99
CA ILE A 325 -19.23 -17.35 3.71
C ILE A 325 -20.08 -16.18 3.19
N SER A 326 -20.30 -16.11 1.88
CA SER A 326 -21.12 -15.08 1.23
C SER A 326 -22.56 -15.07 1.76
N GLN A 327 -23.16 -16.25 1.98
CA GLN A 327 -24.49 -16.38 2.60
C GLN A 327 -24.57 -15.75 3.99
N GLY A 328 -23.47 -15.77 4.76
CA GLY A 328 -23.39 -15.07 6.04
C GLY A 328 -23.50 -13.56 5.90
N PHE A 329 -22.87 -12.96 4.89
CA PHE A 329 -23.03 -11.52 4.59
C PHE A 329 -24.44 -11.21 4.12
N ILE A 330 -24.99 -12.01 3.21
CA ILE A 330 -26.36 -11.87 2.71
C ILE A 330 -27.39 -11.93 3.86
N ALA A 331 -27.13 -12.72 4.90
CA ALA A 331 -28.04 -12.86 6.03
C ALA A 331 -28.06 -11.67 7.00
N ILE A 332 -27.01 -10.83 7.01
CA ILE A 332 -26.85 -9.73 7.99
C ILE A 332 -26.80 -8.34 7.35
N ALA A 333 -26.67 -8.26 6.03
CA ALA A 333 -26.52 -7.03 5.28
C ALA A 333 -27.60 -6.88 4.20
N ASP A 334 -27.79 -5.65 3.76
CA ASP A 334 -28.58 -5.25 2.59
C ASP A 334 -27.69 -4.46 1.60
N ALA A 335 -28.26 -3.99 0.50
CA ALA A 335 -27.53 -3.27 -0.55
C ALA A 335 -26.76 -2.04 -0.01
N ASP A 336 -27.34 -1.33 0.95
CA ASP A 336 -26.82 -0.07 1.48
C ASP A 336 -25.79 -0.30 2.60
N SER A 337 -25.97 -1.33 3.42
CA SER A 337 -25.09 -1.67 4.55
C SER A 337 -23.94 -2.60 4.18
N LEU A 338 -24.01 -3.31 3.04
CA LEU A 338 -22.95 -4.23 2.61
C LEU A 338 -21.57 -3.55 2.50
N PRO A 339 -21.41 -2.35 1.91
CA PRO A 339 -20.11 -1.66 1.91
C PRO A 339 -19.53 -1.46 3.31
N PHE A 340 -20.34 -1.08 4.30
CA PHE A 340 -19.87 -0.94 5.68
C PHE A 340 -19.36 -2.27 6.25
N TYR A 341 -20.10 -3.36 6.09
CA TYR A 341 -19.66 -4.68 6.57
C TYR A 341 -18.43 -5.19 5.82
N SER A 342 -18.34 -4.95 4.51
CA SER A 342 -17.14 -5.28 3.72
C SER A 342 -15.93 -4.48 4.19
N PHE A 343 -16.08 -3.20 4.56
CA PHE A 343 -15.00 -2.40 5.13
C PHE A 343 -14.49 -2.97 6.46
N ILE A 344 -15.41 -3.30 7.39
CA ILE A 344 -15.03 -3.88 8.69
C ILE A 344 -14.37 -5.25 8.51
N SER A 345 -14.95 -6.11 7.67
CA SER A 345 -14.40 -7.42 7.36
C SER A 345 -12.99 -7.31 6.76
N ALA A 346 -12.81 -6.42 5.79
CA ALA A 346 -11.53 -6.17 5.16
C ALA A 346 -10.46 -5.65 6.14
N GLY A 347 -10.85 -4.80 7.09
CA GLY A 347 -9.95 -4.38 8.16
C GLY A 347 -9.50 -5.54 9.05
N LEU A 348 -10.40 -6.45 9.39
CA LEU A 348 -10.06 -7.64 10.18
C LEU A 348 -9.17 -8.60 9.39
N VAL A 349 -9.47 -8.83 8.11
CA VAL A 349 -8.70 -9.73 7.23
C VAL A 349 -7.26 -9.22 7.02
N ASN A 350 -7.07 -7.91 6.85
CA ASN A 350 -5.74 -7.31 6.62
C ASN A 350 -4.75 -7.55 7.77
N MET A 351 -5.24 -7.76 8.99
CA MET A 351 -4.38 -8.16 10.12
C MET A 351 -3.66 -9.49 9.88
N PHE A 352 -4.20 -10.34 9.00
CA PHE A 352 -3.66 -11.64 8.60
C PHE A 352 -3.16 -11.65 7.15
N VAL A 353 -3.68 -10.77 6.29
CA VAL A 353 -3.34 -10.69 4.86
C VAL A 353 -2.86 -9.28 4.52
N PRO A 354 -1.62 -8.90 4.86
CA PRO A 354 -1.14 -7.52 4.74
C PRO A 354 -0.73 -7.13 3.30
N SER A 355 -1.61 -7.38 2.34
CA SER A 355 -1.39 -7.16 0.92
C SER A 355 -2.72 -6.89 0.24
N GLY A 356 -3.02 -5.66 -0.16
CA GLY A 356 -4.32 -5.32 -0.76
C GLY A 356 -4.67 -6.13 -2.00
N GLY A 357 -3.67 -6.52 -2.80
CA GLY A 357 -3.87 -7.44 -3.92
C GLY A 357 -4.16 -8.87 -3.47
N GLY A 358 -3.38 -9.42 -2.55
CA GLY A 358 -3.61 -10.77 -2.00
C GLY A 358 -4.94 -10.85 -1.25
N GLN A 359 -5.28 -9.80 -0.52
CA GLN A 359 -6.54 -9.64 0.18
C GLN A 359 -7.73 -9.63 -0.79
N TRP A 360 -7.61 -8.93 -1.92
CA TRP A 360 -8.65 -8.96 -2.95
C TRP A 360 -8.85 -10.35 -3.54
N ALA A 361 -7.77 -11.09 -3.81
CA ALA A 361 -7.88 -12.46 -4.29
C ALA A 361 -8.66 -13.37 -3.32
N VAL A 362 -8.52 -13.14 -2.01
CA VAL A 362 -9.23 -13.91 -0.98
C VAL A 362 -10.67 -13.43 -0.78
N GLN A 363 -10.93 -12.12 -0.81
CA GLN A 363 -12.25 -11.56 -0.48
C GLN A 363 -13.18 -11.37 -1.68
N ALA A 364 -12.67 -11.13 -2.88
CA ALA A 364 -13.50 -10.94 -4.08
C ALA A 364 -14.47 -12.09 -4.33
N PRO A 365 -14.08 -13.38 -4.19
CA PRO A 365 -15.01 -14.51 -4.33
C PRO A 365 -16.17 -14.52 -3.32
N ILE A 366 -16.05 -13.80 -2.20
CA ILE A 366 -17.09 -13.71 -1.16
C ILE A 366 -17.98 -12.49 -1.40
N VAL A 367 -17.37 -11.31 -1.57
CA VAL A 367 -18.11 -10.04 -1.56
C VAL A 367 -18.77 -9.73 -2.90
N ILE A 368 -18.23 -10.21 -4.02
CA ILE A 368 -18.85 -9.98 -5.34
C ILE A 368 -20.19 -10.71 -5.45
N PRO A 369 -20.30 -12.03 -5.14
CA PRO A 369 -21.61 -12.70 -5.17
C PRO A 369 -22.62 -12.09 -4.19
N ALA A 370 -22.18 -11.70 -2.99
CA ALA A 370 -23.05 -11.03 -2.02
C ALA A 370 -23.59 -9.69 -2.56
N ALA A 371 -22.74 -8.90 -3.22
CA ALA A 371 -23.16 -7.65 -3.84
C ALA A 371 -24.15 -7.87 -4.98
N GLN A 372 -23.93 -8.90 -5.81
CA GLN A 372 -24.82 -9.24 -6.92
C GLN A 372 -26.20 -9.69 -6.41
N GLU A 373 -26.24 -10.55 -5.40
CA GLU A 373 -27.48 -11.06 -4.82
C GLU A 373 -28.29 -9.96 -4.12
N LEU A 374 -27.61 -9.10 -3.36
CA LEU A 374 -28.25 -8.00 -2.64
C LEU A 374 -28.56 -6.79 -3.55
N GLY A 375 -28.07 -6.76 -4.80
CA GLY A 375 -28.18 -5.60 -5.69
C GLY A 375 -27.35 -4.39 -5.25
N ALA A 376 -26.26 -4.62 -4.51
CA ALA A 376 -25.35 -3.58 -4.04
C ALA A 376 -24.42 -3.08 -5.16
N ASP A 377 -23.96 -1.83 -5.05
CA ASP A 377 -22.96 -1.28 -5.97
C ASP A 377 -21.60 -1.97 -5.81
N ILE A 378 -21.20 -2.76 -6.81
CA ILE A 378 -19.95 -3.53 -6.81
C ILE A 378 -18.73 -2.63 -6.66
N SER A 379 -18.73 -1.44 -7.30
CA SER A 379 -17.60 -0.51 -7.22
C SER A 379 -17.42 0.00 -5.80
N ARG A 380 -18.51 0.32 -5.11
CA ARG A 380 -18.54 0.76 -3.72
C ARG A 380 -18.14 -0.36 -2.76
N VAL A 381 -18.60 -1.58 -2.98
CA VAL A 381 -18.20 -2.76 -2.18
C VAL A 381 -16.72 -3.06 -2.36
N ALA A 382 -16.21 -3.06 -3.60
CA ALA A 382 -14.79 -3.26 -3.89
C ALA A 382 -13.93 -2.17 -3.23
N MET A 383 -14.36 -0.91 -3.31
CA MET A 383 -13.68 0.20 -2.64
C MET A 383 -13.80 0.16 -1.12
N ALA A 384 -14.88 -0.39 -0.56
CA ALA A 384 -14.99 -0.60 0.87
C ALA A 384 -13.96 -1.63 1.37
N VAL A 385 -13.74 -2.71 0.62
CA VAL A 385 -12.65 -3.66 0.90
C VAL A 385 -11.29 -2.98 0.80
N ALA A 386 -11.09 -2.13 -0.20
CA ALA A 386 -9.87 -1.33 -0.36
C ALA A 386 -9.62 -0.39 0.83
N TRP A 387 -10.64 0.31 1.29
CA TRP A 387 -10.52 1.20 2.44
C TRP A 387 -10.30 0.45 3.74
N GLY A 388 -10.89 -0.74 3.93
CA GLY A 388 -10.67 -1.56 5.12
C GLY A 388 -9.23 -2.06 5.22
N ASP A 389 -8.66 -2.47 4.08
CA ASP A 389 -7.25 -2.82 3.92
C ASP A 389 -6.33 -1.65 4.29
N ALA A 390 -6.52 -0.50 3.64
CA ALA A 390 -5.72 0.70 3.88
C ALA A 390 -5.82 1.20 5.32
N TRP A 391 -7.02 1.13 5.91
CA TRP A 391 -7.31 1.61 7.26
C TRP A 391 -6.46 0.89 8.31
N THR A 392 -6.50 -0.44 8.30
CA THR A 392 -5.83 -1.25 9.32
C THR A 392 -4.34 -1.41 9.09
N ASN A 393 -3.82 -1.01 7.91
CA ASN A 393 -2.38 -0.90 7.72
C ASN A 393 -1.74 0.04 8.77
N LEU A 394 -2.45 1.04 9.31
CA LEU A 394 -1.93 1.91 10.37
C LEU A 394 -1.37 1.14 11.57
N ILE A 395 -1.95 0.00 11.94
CA ILE A 395 -1.49 -0.80 13.09
C ILE A 395 -0.84 -2.12 12.68
N GLN A 396 -0.84 -2.44 11.38
CA GLN A 396 -0.24 -3.63 10.84
C GLN A 396 1.24 -3.32 10.52
N PRO A 397 2.22 -4.06 11.08
CA PRO A 397 3.61 -3.60 11.01
C PRO A 397 4.34 -3.96 9.71
N PHE A 398 3.81 -4.78 8.81
CA PHE A 398 4.49 -5.14 7.56
C PHE A 398 4.94 -3.91 6.78
N TRP A 399 4.05 -2.93 6.59
CA TRP A 399 4.37 -1.69 5.89
C TRP A 399 5.07 -0.66 6.76
N ALA A 400 4.92 -0.74 8.08
CA ALA A 400 5.63 0.14 9.01
C ALA A 400 7.13 -0.18 9.08
N LEU A 401 7.51 -1.46 9.00
CA LEU A 401 8.89 -1.92 9.18
C LEU A 401 9.89 -1.28 8.21
N PRO A 402 9.64 -1.16 6.90
CA PRO A 402 10.54 -0.45 5.98
C PRO A 402 10.73 1.03 6.37
N VAL A 403 9.66 1.74 6.72
CA VAL A 403 9.70 3.14 7.13
C VAL A 403 10.51 3.31 8.42
N LEU A 404 10.27 2.43 9.38
CA LEU A 404 10.95 2.39 10.67
C LEU A 404 12.44 2.06 10.53
N ALA A 405 12.81 1.15 9.61
CA ALA A 405 14.20 0.83 9.31
C ALA A 405 14.95 2.05 8.76
N ILE A 406 14.34 2.83 7.86
CA ILE A 406 14.92 4.08 7.35
C ILE A 406 15.03 5.13 8.46
N ALA A 407 14.03 5.22 9.33
CA ALA A 407 13.95 6.19 10.42
C ALA A 407 14.85 5.84 11.62
N GLY A 408 15.28 4.59 11.77
CA GLY A 408 16.01 4.11 12.95
C GLY A 408 15.13 3.93 14.21
N LEU A 409 13.84 3.67 14.02
CA LEU A 409 12.87 3.48 15.10
C LEU A 409 12.35 2.03 15.15
N LYS A 410 11.72 1.65 16.26
CA LYS A 410 11.01 0.38 16.42
C LYS A 410 9.50 0.60 16.35
N ALA A 411 8.73 -0.44 16.03
CA ALA A 411 7.27 -0.34 15.92
C ALA A 411 6.61 0.23 17.19
N LYS A 412 7.11 -0.16 18.38
CA LYS A 412 6.63 0.37 19.66
C LYS A 412 6.77 1.88 19.83
N ASP A 413 7.67 2.52 19.08
CA ASP A 413 7.95 3.94 19.23
C ASP A 413 6.85 4.80 18.56
N ILE A 414 6.16 4.26 17.54
CA ILE A 414 5.14 4.99 16.78
C ILE A 414 3.71 4.47 16.96
N MET A 415 3.55 3.21 17.38
CA MET A 415 2.26 2.50 17.36
C MET A 415 1.15 3.23 18.15
N GLY A 416 1.51 3.94 19.22
CA GLY A 416 0.52 4.68 20.00
C GLY A 416 -0.16 5.81 19.26
N PHE A 417 0.57 6.48 18.37
CA PHE A 417 0.00 7.49 17.48
C PHE A 417 -0.86 6.82 16.40
N CYS A 418 -0.40 5.68 15.89
CA CYS A 418 -1.10 4.94 14.85
C CYS A 418 -2.45 4.37 15.30
N VAL A 419 -2.56 3.94 16.56
CA VAL A 419 -3.84 3.49 17.14
C VAL A 419 -4.85 4.64 17.22
N VAL A 420 -4.43 5.87 17.55
CA VAL A 420 -5.35 7.02 17.54
C VAL A 420 -5.83 7.31 16.13
N GLN A 421 -4.91 7.34 15.17
CA GLN A 421 -5.23 7.54 13.76
C GLN A 421 -6.22 6.47 13.29
N LEU A 422 -5.98 5.20 13.61
CA LEU A 422 -6.87 4.09 13.30
C LEU A 422 -8.31 4.37 13.76
N PHE A 423 -8.53 4.72 15.03
CA PHE A 423 -9.89 4.96 15.50
C PHE A 423 -10.55 6.15 14.79
N VAL A 424 -9.82 7.26 14.62
CA VAL A 424 -10.37 8.47 14.00
C VAL A 424 -10.70 8.23 12.53
N THR A 425 -9.78 7.66 11.75
CA THR A 425 -10.01 7.38 10.33
C THR A 425 -11.05 6.29 10.13
N GLY A 426 -11.06 5.27 10.99
CA GLY A 426 -12.03 4.18 10.93
C GLY A 426 -13.46 4.65 11.10
N VAL A 427 -13.70 5.50 12.11
CA VAL A 427 -15.02 6.15 12.31
C VAL A 427 -15.37 7.02 11.12
N PHE A 428 -14.45 7.86 10.65
CA PHE A 428 -14.72 8.75 9.52
C PHE A 428 -15.07 7.98 8.23
N ILE A 429 -14.24 7.00 7.84
CA ILE A 429 -14.46 6.18 6.64
C ILE A 429 -15.77 5.40 6.77
N SER A 430 -16.03 4.81 7.94
CA SER A 430 -17.28 4.09 8.21
C SER A 430 -18.51 4.97 8.00
N LEU A 431 -18.49 6.20 8.51
CA LEU A 431 -19.59 7.16 8.33
C LEU A 431 -19.80 7.48 6.85
N VAL A 432 -18.74 7.78 6.09
CA VAL A 432 -18.89 8.08 4.67
C VAL A 432 -19.41 6.87 3.90
N LEU A 433 -18.89 5.67 4.17
CA LEU A 433 -19.35 4.43 3.54
C LEU A 433 -20.77 4.00 3.96
N SER A 434 -21.34 4.57 5.02
CA SER A 434 -22.71 4.26 5.47
C SER A 434 -23.75 5.27 4.99
N PHE A 435 -23.35 6.50 4.65
CA PHE A 435 -24.28 7.61 4.37
C PHE A 435 -24.13 8.27 3.00
N TYR A 436 -23.02 8.01 2.30
CA TYR A 436 -22.90 8.30 0.87
C TYR A 436 -23.55 7.17 0.08
#